data_AF-A0A2P8C957-F1
#
_entry.id   AF-A0A2P8C957-F1
#
_cell.length_a   1.000
_cell.length_b   1.000
_cell.length_c   1.000
_cell.angle_alpha   90.00
_cell.angle_beta   90.00
_cell.angle_gamma   90.00
#
_symmetry.space_group_name_H-M   'P 1'
#
loop_
_entity.id
_entity.type
_entity.pdbx_description
1 polymer ?
#
loop_
_entity_poly.entity_id
_entity_poly.type
_entity_poly.pdbx_seq_one_letter_code
_entity_poly.pdbx_strand_id
1 'polypeptide(L)'
;MLIYNFERIFKARGIARPFTYLKNAGFSDNFATRVKKNKVARLNLREIERLCVLLRCTPNDFYEWTPDKNTQVDAEHPLNKIKRSDKVIDLTRMLNSIPLEQLDEVEQLIKEKIEKGEA
;
A
#
# COMPACT_ATOMS: atom_id res chain seq x y z
N MET A 1 -16.25 -9.54 4.92
CA MET A 1 -14.90 -10.13 4.87
C MET A 1 -13.74 -9.13 5.01
N LEU A 2 -12.82 -9.41 5.95
CA LEU A 2 -11.50 -8.77 6.07
C LEU A 2 -10.47 -9.60 5.29
N ILE A 3 -9.67 -8.95 4.44
CA ILE A 3 -8.63 -9.58 3.63
C ILE A 3 -7.33 -8.79 3.66
N TYR A 4 -6.24 -9.41 3.17
CA TYR A 4 -5.05 -8.66 2.82
C TYR A 4 -5.17 -8.02 1.43
N ASN A 5 -4.65 -6.81 1.26
CA ASN A 5 -4.47 -6.14 -0.03
C ASN A 5 -3.04 -5.61 -0.17
N PHE A 6 -2.13 -6.45 -0.66
CA PHE A 6 -0.75 -6.05 -0.92
C PHE A 6 -0.61 -5.24 -2.22
N GLU A 7 -1.53 -5.38 -3.17
CA GLU A 7 -1.46 -4.66 -4.43
C GLU A 7 -1.52 -3.14 -4.23
N ARG A 8 -2.42 -2.69 -3.34
CA ARG A 8 -2.59 -1.28 -2.99
C ARG A 8 -1.29 -0.65 -2.49
N ILE A 9 -0.62 -1.30 -1.54
CA ILE A 9 0.59 -0.73 -0.94
C ILE A 9 1.77 -0.72 -1.94
N PHE A 10 1.93 -1.77 -2.77
CA PHE A 10 2.98 -1.76 -3.79
C PHE A 10 2.77 -0.65 -4.81
N LYS A 11 1.54 -0.43 -5.28
CA LYS A 11 1.21 0.68 -6.18
C LYS A 11 1.44 2.04 -5.53
N ALA A 12 0.98 2.24 -4.30
CA ALA A 12 1.17 3.49 -3.57
C ALA A 12 2.66 3.82 -3.35
N ARG A 13 3.53 2.80 -3.24
CA ARG A 13 4.97 2.94 -3.09
C ARG A 13 5.74 2.95 -4.43
N GLY A 14 5.06 2.93 -5.58
CA GLY A 14 5.68 2.91 -6.91
C GLY A 14 6.43 1.62 -7.23
N ILE A 15 6.12 0.51 -6.56
CA ILE A 15 6.83 -0.77 -6.69
C ILE A 15 6.19 -1.58 -7.82
N ALA A 16 6.78 -1.49 -9.02
CA ALA A 16 6.29 -2.21 -10.21
C ALA A 16 6.55 -3.73 -10.19
N ARG A 17 7.59 -4.19 -9.48
CA ARG A 17 7.98 -5.61 -9.41
C ARG A 17 8.02 -6.13 -7.97
N PRO A 18 6.85 -6.38 -7.33
CA PRO A 18 6.77 -6.79 -5.93
C PRO A 18 7.59 -8.02 -5.58
N PHE A 19 7.58 -9.04 -6.46
CA PHE A 19 8.33 -10.27 -6.22
C PHE A 19 9.83 -10.01 -6.08
N THR A 20 10.43 -9.31 -7.06
CA THR A 20 11.85 -8.96 -7.05
C THR A 20 12.20 -8.06 -5.86
N TYR A 21 11.34 -7.07 -5.57
CA TYR A 21 11.53 -6.17 -4.44
C TYR A 21 11.62 -6.93 -3.10
N LEU A 22 10.69 -7.85 -2.85
CA LEU A 22 10.69 -8.69 -1.64
C LEU A 22 11.89 -9.65 -1.60
N LYS A 23 12.27 -10.22 -2.75
CA LYS A 23 13.45 -11.09 -2.83
C LYS A 23 14.74 -10.36 -2.46
N ASN A 24 14.91 -9.16 -2.98
CA ASN A 24 16.08 -8.32 -2.67
C ASN A 24 16.11 -7.90 -1.19
N ALA A 25 14.94 -7.82 -0.54
CA ALA A 25 14.81 -7.59 0.90
C ALA A 25 14.94 -8.86 1.77
N GLY A 26 15.29 -10.02 1.17
CA GLY A 26 15.57 -11.26 1.89
C GLY A 26 14.31 -12.04 2.31
N PHE A 27 13.20 -11.90 1.58
CA PHE A 27 12.05 -12.80 1.73
C PHE A 27 12.21 -14.05 0.85
N SER A 28 11.58 -15.17 1.24
CA SER A 28 11.63 -16.41 0.45
C SER A 28 10.80 -16.29 -0.84
N ASP A 29 11.12 -17.11 -1.85
CA ASP A 29 10.38 -17.15 -3.12
C ASP A 29 8.90 -17.47 -2.91
N ASN A 30 8.61 -18.41 -2.01
CA ASN A 30 7.24 -18.80 -1.68
C ASN A 30 6.48 -17.61 -1.06
N PHE A 31 7.09 -16.91 -0.10
CA PHE A 31 6.48 -15.73 0.51
C PHE A 31 6.23 -14.63 -0.50
N ALA A 32 7.27 -14.26 -1.28
CA ALA A 32 7.18 -13.23 -2.30
C ALA A 32 6.11 -13.56 -3.37
N THR A 33 6.00 -14.83 -3.76
CA THR A 33 4.96 -15.29 -4.69
C THR A 33 3.56 -15.13 -4.12
N ARG A 34 3.34 -15.54 -2.86
CA ARG A 34 2.04 -15.43 -2.19
C ARG A 34 1.61 -13.99 -2.02
N VAL A 35 2.52 -13.13 -1.58
CA VAL A 35 2.30 -11.68 -1.44
C VAL A 35 1.97 -11.04 -2.79
N LYS A 36 2.78 -11.29 -3.84
CA LYS A 36 2.55 -10.77 -5.20
C LYS A 36 1.20 -11.22 -5.79
N LYS A 37 0.74 -12.43 -5.46
CA LYS A 37 -0.56 -12.95 -5.92
C LYS A 37 -1.74 -12.55 -5.01
N ASN A 38 -1.49 -11.77 -3.96
CA ASN A 38 -2.46 -11.45 -2.92
C ASN A 38 -3.14 -12.69 -2.30
N LYS A 39 -2.40 -13.81 -2.19
CA LYS A 39 -2.86 -15.12 -1.68
C LYS A 39 -2.29 -15.44 -0.29
N VAL A 40 -2.03 -14.41 0.51
CA VAL A 40 -1.64 -14.61 1.91
C VAL A 40 -2.91 -14.72 2.73
N ALA A 41 -3.06 -15.81 3.46
CA ALA A 41 -4.18 -16.01 4.39
C ALA A 41 -3.81 -15.63 5.83
N ARG A 42 -2.51 -15.73 6.16
CA ARG A 42 -1.95 -15.49 7.50
C ARG A 42 -0.52 -14.99 7.35
N LEU A 43 -0.19 -13.99 8.15
CA LEU A 43 1.17 -13.54 8.43
C LEU A 43 1.43 -13.69 9.92
N ASN A 44 2.64 -14.11 10.30
CA ASN A 44 3.07 -13.99 11.69
C ASN A 44 3.53 -12.54 11.98
N LEU A 45 3.65 -12.20 13.27
CA LEU A 45 4.01 -10.83 13.69
C LEU A 45 5.35 -10.36 13.11
N ARG A 46 6.33 -11.26 13.03
CA ARG A 46 7.66 -10.96 12.45
C ARG A 46 7.59 -10.65 10.96
N GLU A 47 6.74 -11.33 10.21
CA GLU A 47 6.52 -11.05 8.79
C GLU A 47 5.84 -9.69 8.59
N ILE A 48 4.81 -9.37 9.41
CA ILE A 48 4.12 -8.08 9.38
C ILE A 48 5.09 -6.95 9.70
N GLU A 49 5.84 -7.06 10.79
CA GLU A 49 6.83 -6.06 11.21
C GLU A 49 7.88 -5.82 10.12
N ARG A 50 8.48 -6.89 9.58
CA ARG A 50 9.47 -6.77 8.50
C ARG A 50 8.90 -6.07 7.27
N LEU A 51 7.65 -6.38 6.90
CA LEU A 51 6.97 -5.72 5.79
C LEU A 51 6.69 -4.24 6.09
N CYS A 52 6.21 -3.90 7.30
CA CYS A 52 5.97 -2.53 7.74
C CYS A 52 7.24 -1.68 7.68
N VAL A 53 8.36 -2.20 8.21
CA VAL A 53 9.66 -1.53 8.17
C VAL A 53 10.13 -1.32 6.73
N LEU A 54 10.04 -2.35 5.89
CA LEU A 54 10.45 -2.28 4.48
C LEU A 54 9.61 -1.29 3.67
N LEU A 55 8.29 -1.26 3.89
CA LEU A 55 7.35 -0.48 3.09
C LEU A 55 7.02 0.89 3.69
N ARG A 56 7.51 1.17 4.91
CA ARG A 56 7.21 2.37 5.70
C ARG A 56 5.71 2.57 5.90
N CYS A 57 5.05 1.56 6.46
CA CYS A 57 3.62 1.55 6.72
C CYS A 57 3.29 0.96 8.09
N THR A 58 2.00 0.93 8.42
CA THR A 58 1.44 0.25 9.60
C THR A 58 0.80 -1.09 9.20
N PRO A 59 0.52 -1.98 10.16
CA PRO A 59 -0.18 -3.24 9.85
C PRO A 59 -1.55 -3.05 9.20
N ASN A 60 -2.26 -1.97 9.54
CA ASN A 60 -3.58 -1.66 9.00
C ASN A 60 -3.55 -1.36 7.49
N ASP A 61 -2.41 -0.92 6.97
CA ASP A 61 -2.25 -0.62 5.54
C ASP A 61 -2.26 -1.88 4.66
N PHE A 62 -2.08 -3.07 5.25
CA PHE A 62 -2.24 -4.34 4.53
C PHE A 62 -3.68 -4.85 4.52
N TYR A 63 -4.56 -4.31 5.36
CA TYR A 63 -5.92 -4.82 5.49
C TYR A 63 -6.89 -4.07 4.60
N GLU A 64 -7.83 -4.82 4.05
CA GLU A 64 -8.99 -4.31 3.35
C GLU A 64 -10.24 -4.98 3.91
N TRP A 65 -11.25 -4.16 4.19
CA TRP A 65 -12.53 -4.65 4.68
C TRP A 65 -13.63 -4.43 3.65
N THR A 66 -14.38 -5.48 3.37
CA THR A 66 -15.63 -5.41 2.62
C THR A 66 -16.71 -6.01 3.51
N PRO A 67 -17.71 -5.26 4.00
CA PRO A 67 -18.77 -5.83 4.84
C PRO A 67 -19.53 -6.93 4.09
N ASP A 68 -19.84 -8.01 4.79
CA ASP A 68 -20.74 -9.04 4.25
C ASP A 68 -22.19 -8.52 4.27
N LYS A 69 -23.10 -9.14 3.50
CA LYS A 69 -24.50 -8.67 3.37
C LYS A 69 -25.21 -8.50 4.73
N ASN A 70 -24.81 -9.28 5.73
CA ASN A 70 -25.42 -9.30 7.06
C ASN A 70 -24.65 -8.45 8.08
N THR A 71 -23.52 -7.85 7.70
CA THR A 71 -22.70 -7.02 8.59
C THR A 71 -22.93 -5.56 8.26
N GLN A 72 -23.82 -4.93 9.03
CA GLN A 72 -24.02 -3.49 9.00
C GLN A 72 -23.25 -2.87 10.15
N VAL A 73 -22.46 -1.84 9.84
CA VAL A 73 -21.80 -0.99 10.83
C VAL A 73 -22.29 0.43 10.61
N ASP A 74 -22.30 1.23 11.66
CA ASP A 74 -22.59 2.65 11.57
C ASP A 74 -21.53 3.40 10.75
N ALA A 75 -21.82 4.66 10.40
CA ALA A 75 -20.95 5.48 9.57
C ALA A 75 -19.61 5.81 10.25
N GLU A 76 -19.59 5.91 11.57
CA GLU A 76 -18.41 6.29 12.36
C GLU A 76 -17.55 5.07 12.75
N HIS A 77 -17.99 3.87 12.39
CA HIS A 77 -17.30 2.64 12.75
C HIS A 77 -15.85 2.62 12.23
N PRO A 78 -14.83 2.34 13.07
CA PRO A 78 -13.42 2.43 12.68
C PRO A 78 -13.01 1.57 11.46
N LEU A 79 -13.66 0.43 11.23
CA LEU A 79 -13.40 -0.40 10.04
C LEU A 79 -13.71 0.32 8.72
N ASN A 80 -14.54 1.37 8.73
CA ASN A 80 -14.78 2.19 7.55
C ASN A 80 -13.48 2.85 7.03
N LYS A 81 -12.46 3.03 7.87
CA LYS A 81 -11.13 3.56 7.47
C LYS A 81 -10.35 2.63 6.55
N ILE A 82 -10.54 1.32 6.69
CA ILE A 82 -9.91 0.28 5.84
C ILE A 82 -10.90 -0.37 4.89
N LYS A 83 -12.14 0.15 4.83
CA LYS A 83 -13.12 -0.27 3.85
C LYS A 83 -12.58 0.04 2.45
N ARG A 84 -12.86 -0.82 1.48
CA ARG A 84 -12.49 -0.66 0.07
C ARG A 84 -12.48 0.82 -0.35
N SER A 85 -11.28 1.39 -0.44
CA SER A 85 -11.11 2.66 -1.11
C SER A 85 -10.90 2.33 -2.57
N ASP A 86 -11.88 2.62 -3.43
CA ASP A 86 -11.75 2.46 -4.89
C ASP A 86 -10.57 3.28 -5.47
N LYS A 87 -10.02 4.21 -4.67
CA LYS A 87 -8.84 5.00 -5.00
C LYS A 87 -7.57 4.25 -4.64
N VAL A 88 -7.13 3.35 -5.54
CA VAL A 88 -5.72 2.94 -5.56
C VAL A 88 -4.91 4.09 -6.12
N ILE A 89 -4.11 4.74 -5.27
CA ILE A 89 -3.21 5.79 -5.70
C ILE A 89 -2.05 5.14 -6.46
N ASP A 90 -1.96 5.42 -7.76
CA ASP A 90 -0.84 5.07 -8.62
C ASP A 90 -0.11 6.36 -9.01
N LEU A 91 0.74 6.83 -8.08
CA LEU A 91 1.45 8.10 -8.24
C LEU A 91 2.34 8.09 -9.49
N THR A 92 2.98 6.95 -9.80
CA THR A 92 3.82 6.82 -10.99
C THR A 92 3.01 7.04 -12.26
N ARG A 93 1.82 6.44 -12.37
CA ARG A 93 0.94 6.67 -13.52
C ARG A 93 0.50 8.13 -13.61
N MET A 94 0.19 8.77 -12.48
CA MET A 94 -0.17 10.18 -12.45
C MET A 94 0.97 11.06 -12.95
N LEU A 95 2.18 10.88 -12.42
CA LEU A 95 3.37 11.63 -12.82
C LEU A 95 3.67 11.47 -14.32
N ASN A 96 3.53 10.25 -14.86
CA ASN A 96 3.74 9.98 -16.29
C ASN A 96 2.74 10.68 -17.22
N SER A 97 1.60 11.14 -16.70
CA SER A 97 0.59 11.87 -17.49
C SER A 97 0.79 13.39 -17.50
N ILE A 98 1.75 13.90 -16.72
CA ILE A 98 2.03 15.33 -16.59
C ILE A 98 2.95 15.76 -17.73
N PRO A 99 2.65 16.86 -18.44
CA PRO A 99 3.54 17.43 -19.44
C PRO A 99 4.91 17.78 -18.86
N LEU A 100 5.96 17.67 -19.67
CA LEU A 100 7.34 17.89 -19.21
C LEU A 100 7.53 19.28 -18.59
N GLU A 101 6.85 20.29 -19.14
CA GLU A 101 6.95 21.68 -18.71
C GLU A 101 6.38 21.92 -17.30
N GLN A 102 5.55 21.00 -16.79
CA GLN A 102 4.92 21.09 -15.47
C GLN A 102 5.62 20.22 -14.41
N LEU A 103 6.61 19.42 -14.79
CA LEU A 103 7.27 18.50 -13.85
C LEU A 103 8.06 19.23 -12.77
N ASP A 104 8.66 20.38 -13.09
CA ASP A 104 9.42 21.18 -12.13
C ASP A 104 8.53 21.70 -11.00
N GLU A 105 7.31 22.17 -11.32
CA GLU A 105 6.33 22.62 -10.33
C GLU A 105 5.88 21.47 -9.41
N VAL A 106 5.65 20.29 -9.99
CA VAL A 106 5.28 19.09 -9.23
C VAL A 106 6.41 18.64 -8.31
N GLU A 107 7.67 18.70 -8.78
CA GLU A 107 8.83 18.37 -7.96
C GLU A 107 8.95 19.30 -6.75
N GLN A 108 8.76 20.61 -6.94
CA GLN A 108 8.79 21.59 -5.85
C GLN A 108 7.70 21.32 -4.79
N LEU A 109 6.47 21.07 -5.22
CA LEU A 109 5.37 20.74 -4.31
C LEU A 109 5.66 19.48 -3.48
N ILE A 110 6.28 18.47 -4.08
CA ILE A 110 6.67 17.24 -3.38
C ILE A 110 7.79 17.54 -2.37
N LYS A 111 8.81 18.31 -2.75
CA LYS A 111 9.92 18.70 -1.85
C LYS A 111 9.39 19.45 -0.62
N GLU A 112 8.53 20.44 -0.79
CA GLU A 112 7.95 21.18 0.33
C GLU A 112 7.16 20.29 1.29
N LYS A 113 6.45 19.28 0.76
CA LYS A 113 5.67 18.35 1.59
C LYS A 113 6.56 17.40 2.39
N ILE A 114 7.71 17.01 1.84
CA ILE A 114 8.71 16.20 2.56
C ILE A 114 9.30 17.03 3.70
N GLU A 115 9.74 18.26 3.42
CA GLU A 115 10.35 19.15 4.43
C GLU A 115 9.39 19.51 5.57
N LYS A 116 8.10 19.77 5.27
CA LYS A 116 7.08 20.05 6.29
C LYS A 116 6.69 18.84 7.14
N GLY A 117 6.97 17.62 6.67
CA GLY A 117 6.65 16.37 7.40
C GLY A 117 7.78 15.89 8.33
N GLU A 118 8.96 16.49 8.24
CA GLU A 118 10.12 16.22 9.11
C GLU A 118 10.20 17.17 10.32
N ALA A 119 9.26 18.11 10.45
CA ALA A 119 9.15 19.10 11.53
C ALA A 119 8.16 18.69 12.63
#